data_AF-A0A2J5NC96-F1
#
_entry.id   AF-A0A2J5NC96-F1
#
_cell.length_a   1.000
_cell.length_b   1.000
_cell.length_c   1.000
_cell.angle_alpha   90.00
_cell.angle_beta   90.00
_cell.angle_gamma   90.00
#
_symmetry.space_group_name_H-M   'P 1'
#
loop_
_entity.id
_entity.type
_entity.pdbx_description
1 polymer ?
#
loop_
_entity_poly.entity_id
_entity_poly.type
_entity_poly.pdbx_seq_one_letter_code
_entity_poly.pdbx_strand_id
1 'polypeptide(L)'
;YNTKTFPTPPDSWSVVFVKQNLPDGKTNLGRVQAYDGPIYIADAALFVKATQPQLGISDPYQLTEAQYQAVLKVLRDQHALIHRYWHDTTVQMSDFKNEGVVASSAWPYQANGLKAEGQPIATVFPKEGVTGWADTTMLHSDAKHPVCAYKWMNWSLTPKVQGDVAAWFGSLPVVPEGCKA
;
A
#
# COMPACT_ATOMS: atom_id res chain seq x y z
N TYR A 1 7.69 -3.59 -5.67
CA TYR A 1 7.90 -4.35 -6.92
C TYR A 1 9.27 -5.01 -6.89
N ASN A 2 9.48 -6.08 -7.66
CA ASN A 2 10.76 -6.78 -7.78
C ASN A 2 11.64 -6.11 -8.86
N THR A 3 12.82 -5.63 -8.48
CA THR A 3 13.73 -4.87 -9.36
C THR A 3 14.43 -5.73 -10.41
N LYS A 4 14.44 -7.06 -10.26
CA LYS A 4 14.91 -7.97 -11.32
C LYS A 4 13.87 -8.11 -12.43
N THR A 5 12.58 -8.14 -12.08
CA THR A 5 11.49 -8.13 -13.07
C THR A 5 11.28 -6.76 -13.70
N PHE A 6 11.51 -5.68 -12.94
CA PHE A 6 11.41 -4.30 -13.41
C PHE A 6 12.76 -3.59 -13.26
N PRO A 7 13.70 -3.74 -14.21
CA PRO A 7 14.97 -2.99 -14.20
C PRO A 7 14.72 -1.47 -14.28
N THR A 8 13.71 -1.08 -15.05
CA THR A 8 13.13 0.28 -15.02
C THR A 8 11.92 0.26 -14.07
N PRO A 9 11.83 1.18 -13.09
CA PRO A 9 10.68 1.25 -12.19
C PRO A 9 9.36 1.39 -12.97
N PRO A 10 8.29 0.63 -12.60
CA PRO A 10 6.99 0.83 -13.20
C PRO A 10 6.42 2.21 -12.82
N ASP A 11 5.73 2.87 -13.76
CA ASP A 11 5.18 4.21 -13.56
C ASP A 11 3.66 4.22 -13.31
N SER A 12 3.00 3.05 -13.34
CA SER A 12 1.54 2.92 -13.37
C SER A 12 1.05 1.74 -12.54
N TRP A 13 -0.10 1.93 -11.87
CA TRP A 13 -0.81 0.84 -11.20
C TRP A 13 -1.37 -0.22 -12.17
N SER A 14 -1.37 0.03 -13.48
CA SER A 14 -1.81 -0.95 -14.49
C SER A 14 -1.09 -2.30 -14.36
N VAL A 15 0.15 -2.32 -13.85
CA VAL A 15 0.93 -3.56 -13.66
C VAL A 15 0.27 -4.54 -12.68
N VAL A 16 -0.60 -4.07 -11.78
CA VAL A 16 -1.39 -4.93 -10.87
C VAL A 16 -2.88 -4.99 -11.21
N PHE A 17 -3.42 -4.07 -12.00
CA PHE A 17 -4.86 -4.04 -12.35
C PHE A 17 -5.20 -4.66 -13.71
N VAL A 18 -4.27 -4.66 -14.66
CA VAL A 18 -4.55 -5.06 -16.05
C VAL A 18 -3.65 -6.23 -16.44
N LYS A 19 -4.24 -7.27 -17.04
CA LYS A 19 -3.47 -8.40 -17.56
C LYS A 19 -2.48 -7.93 -18.62
N GLN A 20 -1.19 -8.16 -18.39
CA GLN A 20 -0.15 -7.78 -19.33
C GLN A 20 1.09 -8.66 -19.16
N ASN A 21 1.99 -8.62 -20.14
CA ASN A 21 3.34 -9.14 -19.98
C ASN A 21 4.20 -8.10 -19.27
N LEU A 22 5.04 -8.56 -18.34
CA LEU A 22 6.00 -7.76 -17.61
C LEU A 22 7.35 -7.71 -18.36
N PRO A 23 8.30 -6.86 -17.95
CA PRO A 23 9.58 -6.73 -18.66
C PRO A 23 10.43 -8.01 -18.68
N ASP A 24 10.13 -8.98 -17.81
CA ASP A 24 10.74 -10.32 -17.82
C ASP A 24 10.11 -11.29 -18.86
N GLY A 25 9.20 -10.80 -19.70
CA GLY A 25 8.53 -11.54 -20.76
C GLY A 25 7.38 -12.44 -20.30
N LYS A 26 7.13 -12.54 -18.99
CA LYS A 26 6.05 -13.36 -18.41
C LYS A 26 4.83 -12.50 -18.09
N THR A 27 3.66 -13.12 -18.04
CA THR A 27 2.43 -12.43 -17.61
C THR A 27 2.46 -12.10 -16.11
N ASN A 28 1.74 -11.04 -15.71
CA ASN A 28 1.48 -10.69 -14.31
C ASN A 28 0.41 -11.57 -13.62
N LEU A 29 -0.29 -12.42 -14.38
CA LEU A 29 -1.27 -13.38 -13.88
C LEU A 29 -0.67 -14.28 -12.78
N GLY A 30 -1.27 -14.28 -11.59
CA GLY A 30 -0.79 -15.08 -10.45
C GLY A 30 0.53 -14.60 -9.86
N ARG A 31 1.01 -13.41 -10.23
CA ARG A 31 2.29 -12.83 -9.76
C ARG A 31 2.13 -11.43 -9.16
N VAL A 32 0.88 -11.02 -8.95
CA VAL A 32 0.54 -9.75 -8.31
C VAL A 32 -0.42 -9.97 -7.16
N GLN A 33 -0.46 -9.02 -6.23
CA GLN A 33 -1.33 -9.07 -5.07
C GLN A 33 -2.09 -7.75 -4.91
N ALA A 34 -3.16 -7.82 -4.13
CA ALA A 34 -4.02 -6.71 -3.74
C ALA A 34 -4.27 -6.77 -2.23
N TYR A 35 -4.55 -5.64 -1.59
CA TYR A 35 -4.86 -5.62 -0.16
C TYR A 35 -6.25 -6.21 0.10
N ASP A 36 -6.41 -7.00 1.17
CA ASP A 36 -7.68 -7.63 1.55
C ASP A 36 -8.69 -6.63 2.15
N GLY A 37 -8.20 -5.55 2.76
CA GLY A 37 -9.08 -4.52 3.32
C GLY A 37 -9.95 -3.88 2.24
N PRO A 38 -11.29 -3.78 2.43
CA PRO A 38 -12.21 -3.21 1.43
C PRO A 38 -11.87 -1.78 1.01
N ILE A 39 -11.11 -1.04 1.82
CA ILE A 39 -10.61 0.29 1.47
C ILE A 39 -9.73 0.29 0.21
N TYR A 40 -9.21 -0.87 -0.23
CA TYR A 40 -8.51 -1.05 -1.51
C TYR A 40 -9.35 -0.67 -2.73
N ILE A 41 -10.69 -0.58 -2.58
CA ILE A 41 -11.57 0.03 -3.58
C ILE A 41 -11.13 1.45 -3.94
N ALA A 42 -10.60 2.23 -3.00
CA ALA A 42 -10.13 3.59 -3.25
C ALA A 42 -8.86 3.62 -4.14
N ASP A 43 -7.94 2.65 -4.00
CA ASP A 43 -6.81 2.49 -4.91
C ASP A 43 -7.29 2.21 -6.34
N ALA A 44 -8.28 1.32 -6.50
CA ALA A 44 -8.90 1.06 -7.79
C ALA A 44 -9.66 2.28 -8.32
N ALA A 45 -10.29 3.08 -7.45
CA ALA A 45 -10.94 4.33 -7.82
C ALA A 45 -9.95 5.39 -8.33
N LEU A 46 -8.74 5.49 -7.76
CA LEU A 46 -7.67 6.32 -8.32
C LEU A 46 -7.25 5.85 -9.71
N PHE A 47 -7.11 4.54 -9.90
CA PHE A 47 -6.78 3.97 -11.21
C PHE A 47 -7.89 4.23 -12.25
N VAL A 48 -9.16 4.05 -11.88
CA VAL A 48 -10.31 4.37 -12.75
C VAL A 48 -10.40 5.86 -13.03
N LYS A 49 -10.17 6.72 -12.03
CA LYS A 49 -10.14 8.18 -12.21
C LYS A 49 -9.14 8.60 -13.29
N ALA A 50 -7.95 8.01 -13.30
CA ALA A 50 -6.91 8.31 -14.27
C ALA A 50 -7.18 7.70 -15.66
N THR A 51 -7.74 6.50 -15.73
CA THR A 51 -7.93 5.75 -16.99
C THR A 51 -9.28 5.99 -17.66
N GLN A 52 -10.28 6.44 -16.90
CA GLN A 52 -11.64 6.73 -17.34
C GLN A 52 -12.09 8.11 -16.81
N PRO A 53 -11.39 9.20 -17.14
CA PRO A 53 -11.66 10.55 -16.59
C PRO A 53 -13.07 11.06 -16.89
N GLN A 54 -13.72 10.54 -17.95
CA GLN A 54 -15.11 10.86 -18.30
C GLN A 54 -16.13 10.48 -17.20
N LEU A 55 -15.79 9.58 -16.28
CA LEU A 55 -16.64 9.22 -15.14
C LEU A 55 -16.64 10.30 -14.05
N GLY A 56 -15.75 11.28 -14.11
CA GLY A 56 -15.74 12.43 -13.19
C GLY A 56 -15.47 12.07 -11.73
N ILE A 57 -14.72 10.99 -11.45
CA ILE A 57 -14.33 10.64 -10.08
C ILE A 57 -13.42 11.76 -9.56
N SER A 58 -13.83 12.42 -8.48
CA SER A 58 -13.03 13.44 -7.81
C SER A 58 -12.41 12.88 -6.54
N ASP A 59 -13.25 12.55 -5.56
CA ASP A 59 -12.86 11.89 -4.31
C ASP A 59 -13.00 10.37 -4.48
N PRO A 60 -11.91 9.59 -4.39
CA PRO A 60 -11.95 8.13 -4.56
C PRO A 60 -12.72 7.41 -3.43
N TYR A 61 -13.05 8.11 -2.34
CA TYR A 61 -13.83 7.59 -1.22
C TYR A 61 -15.32 7.92 -1.31
N GLN A 62 -15.74 8.77 -2.27
CA GLN A 62 -17.13 9.18 -2.46
C GLN A 62 -17.55 8.93 -3.90
N LEU A 63 -17.99 7.70 -4.17
CA LEU A 63 -18.35 7.23 -5.50
C LEU A 63 -19.87 7.25 -5.69
N THR A 64 -20.32 7.83 -6.79
CA THR A 64 -21.69 7.59 -7.29
C THR A 64 -21.84 6.14 -7.74
N GLU A 65 -23.07 5.65 -7.87
CA GLU A 65 -23.32 4.27 -8.29
C GLU A 65 -22.62 3.90 -9.60
N ALA A 66 -22.68 4.76 -10.61
CA ALA A 66 -22.02 4.52 -11.90
C ALA A 66 -20.49 4.43 -11.78
N GLN A 67 -19.89 5.31 -10.96
CA GLN A 67 -18.44 5.28 -10.69
C GLN A 67 -18.07 4.02 -9.89
N TYR A 68 -18.85 3.66 -8.88
CA TYR A 68 -18.62 2.48 -8.06
C TYR A 68 -18.68 1.19 -8.89
N GLN A 69 -19.67 1.04 -9.77
CA GLN A 69 -19.75 -0.12 -10.66
C GLN A 69 -18.57 -0.21 -11.63
N ALA A 70 -18.07 0.93 -12.13
CA ALA A 70 -16.86 0.94 -12.97
C ALA A 70 -15.62 0.47 -12.19
N VAL A 71 -15.48 0.91 -10.93
CA VAL A 71 -14.41 0.45 -10.02
C VAL A 71 -14.53 -1.05 -9.72
N LEU A 72 -15.73 -1.53 -9.38
CA LEU A 72 -15.97 -2.95 -9.14
C LEU A 72 -15.69 -3.80 -10.38
N LYS A 73 -15.97 -3.29 -11.58
CA LYS A 73 -15.61 -3.98 -12.82
C LYS A 73 -14.10 -4.17 -12.92
N VAL A 74 -13.31 -3.11 -12.68
CA VAL A 74 -11.85 -3.20 -12.69
C VAL A 74 -11.34 -4.18 -11.62
N LEU A 75 -11.91 -4.16 -10.41
CA LEU A 75 -11.53 -5.09 -9.34
C LEU A 75 -11.86 -6.55 -9.67
N ARG A 76 -12.99 -6.82 -10.32
CA ARG A 76 -13.34 -8.17 -10.80
C ARG A 76 -12.42 -8.64 -11.91
N ASP A 77 -12.03 -7.75 -12.83
CA ASP A 77 -11.05 -8.05 -13.87
C ASP A 77 -9.66 -8.30 -13.26
N GLN A 78 -9.27 -7.51 -12.25
CA GLN A 78 -8.05 -7.68 -11.47
C GLN A 78 -8.03 -8.99 -10.69
N HIS A 79 -9.16 -9.43 -10.12
CA HIS A 79 -9.25 -10.64 -9.29
C HIS A 79 -8.63 -11.86 -9.98
N ALA A 80 -8.83 -11.99 -11.30
CA ALA A 80 -8.23 -13.07 -12.08
C ALA A 80 -6.68 -13.07 -12.05
N LEU A 81 -6.04 -11.92 -11.79
CA LEU A 81 -4.58 -11.73 -11.71
C LEU A 81 -4.01 -12.05 -10.34
N ILE A 82 -4.83 -11.98 -9.30
CA ILE A 82 -4.37 -11.95 -7.91
C ILE A 82 -3.86 -13.33 -7.48
N HIS A 83 -2.61 -13.38 -7.06
CA HIS A 83 -2.02 -14.53 -6.37
C HIS A 83 -2.68 -14.74 -5.00
N ARG A 84 -2.79 -13.66 -4.22
CA ARG A 84 -3.39 -13.63 -2.89
C ARG A 84 -3.84 -12.20 -2.56
N TYR A 85 -4.96 -12.07 -1.86
CA TYR A 85 -5.28 -10.84 -1.15
C TYR A 85 -4.45 -10.81 0.15
N TRP A 86 -3.53 -9.86 0.26
CA TRP A 86 -2.61 -9.81 1.39
C TRP A 86 -3.23 -9.09 2.58
N HIS A 87 -2.88 -9.56 3.79
CA HIS A 87 -3.28 -8.97 5.06
C HIS A 87 -2.09 -9.00 6.02
N ASP A 88 -1.57 -10.19 6.30
CA ASP A 88 -0.36 -10.38 7.09
C ASP A 88 0.88 -9.97 6.29
N THR A 89 1.69 -9.08 6.87
CA THR A 89 2.88 -8.51 6.23
C THR A 89 4.00 -9.53 6.06
N THR A 90 4.15 -10.46 7.00
CA THR A 90 5.16 -11.52 6.95
C THR A 90 4.84 -12.50 5.83
N VAL A 91 3.56 -12.87 5.68
CA VAL A 91 3.09 -13.71 4.57
C VAL A 91 3.31 -13.00 3.23
N GLN A 92 2.96 -11.72 3.12
CA GLN A 92 3.21 -10.94 1.90
C GLN A 92 4.70 -10.92 1.54
N MET A 93 5.58 -10.68 2.53
CA MET A 93 7.03 -10.72 2.33
C MET A 93 7.52 -12.10 1.90
N SER A 94 6.95 -13.19 2.45
CA SER A 94 7.25 -14.56 2.00
C SER A 94 6.83 -14.80 0.56
N ASP A 95 5.64 -14.33 0.15
CA ASP A 95 5.15 -14.50 -1.22
C ASP A 95 6.10 -13.83 -2.25
N PHE A 96 6.67 -12.66 -1.92
CA PHE A 96 7.69 -12.00 -2.75
C PHE A 96 9.04 -12.75 -2.81
N LYS A 97 9.40 -13.46 -1.73
CA LYS A 97 10.65 -14.24 -1.65
C LYS A 97 10.55 -15.58 -2.36
N ASN A 98 9.42 -16.26 -2.17
CA ASN A 98 9.32 -17.70 -2.40
C ASN A 98 8.24 -18.09 -3.43
N GLU A 99 7.22 -17.27 -3.64
CA GLU A 99 6.03 -17.63 -4.44
C GLU A 99 5.98 -16.91 -5.80
N GLY A 100 7.01 -16.14 -6.14
CA GLY A 100 7.14 -15.50 -7.47
C GLY A 100 6.28 -14.25 -7.68
N VAL A 101 5.77 -13.65 -6.60
CA VAL A 101 5.10 -12.34 -6.62
C VAL A 101 6.11 -11.23 -6.94
N VAL A 102 5.74 -10.33 -7.84
CA VAL A 102 6.65 -9.28 -8.36
C VAL A 102 6.11 -7.86 -8.23
N ALA A 103 4.81 -7.67 -8.04
CA ALA A 103 4.22 -6.36 -7.79
C ALA A 103 2.97 -6.47 -6.91
N SER A 104 2.78 -5.51 -6.02
CA SER A 104 1.64 -5.41 -5.11
C SER A 104 1.55 -3.99 -4.57
N SER A 105 0.37 -3.57 -4.13
CA SER A 105 0.29 -2.53 -3.11
C SER A 105 0.96 -3.03 -1.82
N ALA A 106 1.60 -2.14 -1.08
CA ALA A 106 2.28 -2.47 0.17
C ALA A 106 2.50 -1.19 0.97
N TRP A 107 2.84 -1.34 2.25
CA TRP A 107 3.38 -0.22 3.02
C TRP A 107 4.91 -0.19 2.90
N PRO A 108 5.54 0.97 3.19
CA PRO A 108 7.00 1.06 3.23
C PRO A 108 7.64 0.07 4.20
N TYR A 109 6.92 -0.37 5.25
CA TYR A 109 7.39 -1.35 6.23
C TYR A 109 7.85 -2.66 5.59
N GLN A 110 6.99 -3.30 4.77
CA GLN A 110 7.37 -4.53 4.07
C GLN A 110 8.56 -4.32 3.14
N ALA A 111 8.61 -3.17 2.45
CA ALA A 111 9.71 -2.85 1.54
C ALA A 111 11.03 -2.65 2.28
N ASN A 112 11.02 -1.97 3.43
CA ASN A 112 12.19 -1.79 4.29
C ASN A 112 12.70 -3.14 4.81
N GLY A 113 11.81 -3.99 5.33
CA GLY A 113 12.15 -5.34 5.78
C GLY A 113 12.79 -6.18 4.68
N LEU A 114 12.18 -6.22 3.48
CA LEU A 114 12.72 -6.96 2.35
C LEU A 114 14.07 -6.41 1.88
N LYS A 115 14.25 -5.09 1.84
CA LYS A 115 15.55 -4.47 1.51
C LYS A 115 16.62 -4.80 2.55
N ALA A 116 16.29 -4.79 3.84
CA ALA A 116 17.20 -5.16 4.92
C ALA A 116 17.61 -6.65 4.84
N GLU A 117 16.73 -7.51 4.31
CA GLU A 117 17.03 -8.92 3.99
C GLU A 117 17.81 -9.11 2.66
N GLY A 118 18.20 -8.02 1.98
CA GLY A 118 18.92 -8.08 0.70
C GLY A 118 18.06 -8.51 -0.49
N GLN A 119 16.73 -8.49 -0.36
CA GLN A 119 15.83 -8.84 -1.46
C GLN A 119 15.77 -7.71 -2.51
N PRO A 120 15.64 -8.05 -3.81
CA PRO A 120 15.64 -7.07 -4.91
C PRO A 120 14.29 -6.35 -5.00
N ILE A 121 13.96 -5.52 -4.02
CA ILE A 121 12.64 -4.88 -3.88
C ILE A 121 12.79 -3.36 -3.82
N ALA A 122 11.89 -2.67 -4.51
CA ALA A 122 11.74 -1.22 -4.43
C ALA A 122 10.26 -0.81 -4.45
N THR A 123 10.03 0.47 -4.17
CA THR A 123 8.72 1.14 -4.15
C THR A 123 8.76 2.33 -5.10
N VAL A 124 7.58 2.73 -5.59
CA VAL A 124 7.40 3.86 -6.50
C VAL A 124 6.04 4.49 -6.19
N PHE A 125 5.90 5.78 -6.48
CA PHE A 125 4.61 6.47 -6.53
C PHE A 125 4.12 6.48 -7.98
N PRO A 126 3.09 5.69 -8.35
CA PRO A 126 2.60 5.65 -9.73
C PRO A 126 1.89 6.95 -10.14
N LYS A 127 1.79 7.18 -11.45
CA LYS A 127 1.26 8.41 -12.04
C LYS A 127 -0.22 8.66 -11.74
N GLU A 128 -0.99 7.62 -11.42
CA GLU A 128 -2.40 7.76 -11.02
C GLU A 128 -2.54 8.30 -9.59
N GLY A 129 -1.44 8.41 -8.84
CA GLY A 129 -1.42 8.78 -7.43
C GLY A 129 -1.46 7.54 -6.53
N VAL A 130 -1.45 7.81 -5.22
CA VAL A 130 -1.53 6.78 -4.17
C VAL A 130 -2.55 7.21 -3.12
N THR A 131 -3.19 6.23 -2.50
CA THR A 131 -3.89 6.42 -1.23
C THR A 131 -2.85 6.47 -0.09
N GLY A 132 -3.32 6.73 1.12
CA GLY A 132 -2.48 6.79 2.31
C GLY A 132 -3.33 6.84 3.57
N TRP A 133 -2.67 7.01 4.70
CA TRP A 133 -3.30 7.01 6.02
C TRP A 133 -2.59 7.99 6.95
N ALA A 134 -3.36 8.51 7.88
CA ALA A 134 -2.89 9.35 8.98
C ALA A 134 -3.40 8.72 10.28
N ASP A 135 -2.51 8.05 11.00
CA ASP A 135 -2.89 7.22 12.13
C ASP A 135 -2.97 8.04 13.43
N THR A 136 -3.97 7.73 14.25
CA THR A 136 -4.17 8.35 15.57
C THR A 136 -4.16 7.29 16.65
N THR A 137 -3.37 7.48 17.70
CA THR A 137 -3.53 6.69 18.92
C THR A 137 -4.82 7.11 19.62
N MET A 138 -5.81 6.22 19.65
CA MET A 138 -7.11 6.46 20.28
C MET A 138 -7.26 5.62 21.54
N LEU A 139 -7.93 6.18 22.55
CA LEU A 139 -8.22 5.49 23.81
C LEU A 139 -9.58 4.78 23.73
N HIS A 140 -9.60 3.48 24.03
CA HIS A 140 -10.84 2.71 24.14
C HIS A 140 -11.75 3.28 25.25
N SER A 141 -13.08 3.33 25.01
CA SER A 141 -14.08 3.89 25.95
C SER A 141 -13.97 3.32 27.37
N ASP A 142 -13.76 2.00 27.45
CA ASP A 142 -13.69 1.24 28.71
C ASP A 142 -12.26 0.83 29.13
N ALA A 143 -11.25 1.57 28.65
CA ALA A 143 -9.84 1.24 28.90
C ALA A 143 -9.54 1.07 30.40
N LYS A 144 -8.94 -0.07 30.77
CA LYS A 144 -8.63 -0.40 32.17
C LYS A 144 -7.39 0.30 32.73
N HIS A 145 -6.56 0.87 31.85
CA HIS A 145 -5.29 1.50 32.22
C HIS A 145 -5.16 2.91 31.60
N PRO A 146 -6.11 3.84 31.84
CA PRO A 146 -6.13 5.14 31.16
C PRO A 146 -4.89 5.98 31.49
N VAL A 147 -4.39 5.93 32.74
CA VAL A 147 -3.18 6.66 33.14
C VAL A 147 -1.95 6.21 32.35
N CYS A 148 -1.77 4.89 32.16
CA CYS A 148 -0.68 4.35 31.34
C CYS A 148 -0.85 4.74 29.87
N ALA A 149 -2.08 4.69 29.34
CA ALA A 149 -2.37 5.09 27.97
C ALA A 149 -2.06 6.57 27.71
N TYR A 150 -2.40 7.48 28.64
CA TYR A 150 -2.02 8.90 28.51
C TYR A 150 -0.51 9.12 28.56
N LYS A 151 0.21 8.39 29.43
CA LYS A 151 1.68 8.43 29.43
C LYS A 151 2.26 7.93 28.11
N TRP A 152 1.69 6.87 27.54
CA TRP A 152 2.08 6.37 26.22
C TRP A 152 1.81 7.40 25.12
N MET A 153 0.62 8.00 25.08
CA MET A 153 0.27 9.02 24.09
C MET A 153 1.27 10.19 24.12
N ASN A 154 1.61 10.70 25.31
CA ASN A 154 2.63 11.73 25.45
C ASN A 154 4.04 11.27 25.02
N TRP A 155 4.46 10.07 25.45
CA TRP A 155 5.75 9.50 25.07
C TRP A 155 5.88 9.28 23.55
N SER A 156 4.80 8.83 22.91
CA SER A 156 4.74 8.58 21.46
C SER A 156 5.02 9.82 20.61
N LEU A 157 4.84 11.01 21.18
CA LEU A 157 5.09 12.30 20.53
C LEU A 157 6.49 12.87 20.82
N THR A 158 7.35 12.16 21.55
CA THR A 158 8.73 12.62 21.74
C THR A 158 9.50 12.58 20.40
N PRO A 159 10.34 13.59 20.09
CA PRO A 159 10.99 13.68 18.77
C PRO A 159 11.76 12.42 18.37
N LYS A 160 12.52 11.84 19.30
CA LYS A 160 13.30 10.62 19.02
C LYS A 160 12.39 9.44 18.68
N VAL A 161 11.30 9.22 19.41
CA VAL A 161 10.36 8.13 19.14
C VAL A 161 9.67 8.32 17.78
N GLN A 162 9.25 9.55 17.48
CA GLN A 162 8.65 9.89 16.18
C GLN A 162 9.62 9.62 15.02
N GLY A 163 10.88 10.03 15.15
CA GLY A 163 11.92 9.77 14.16
C GLY A 163 12.24 8.28 14.01
N ASP A 164 12.43 7.56 15.13
CA ASP A 164 12.76 6.13 15.13
C ASP A 164 11.64 5.30 14.46
N VAL A 165 10.37 5.59 14.76
CA VAL A 165 9.22 4.91 14.13
C VAL A 165 9.13 5.23 12.63
N ALA A 166 9.32 6.49 12.25
CA ALA A 166 9.33 6.90 10.85
C ALA A 166 10.45 6.21 10.06
N ALA A 167 11.65 6.12 10.63
CA ALA A 167 12.79 5.42 10.02
C ALA A 167 12.54 3.91 9.88
N TRP A 168 12.00 3.27 10.92
CA TRP A 168 11.72 1.84 10.92
C TRP A 168 10.61 1.47 9.93
N PHE A 169 9.47 2.12 10.04
CA PHE A 169 8.30 1.82 9.23
C PHE A 169 8.42 2.38 7.80
N GLY A 170 9.14 3.50 7.62
CA GLY A 170 9.12 4.30 6.40
C GLY A 170 7.91 5.23 6.28
N SER A 171 7.28 5.57 7.40
CA SER A 171 6.21 6.58 7.49
C SER A 171 6.80 7.98 7.71
N LEU A 172 5.93 8.97 8.00
CA LEU A 172 6.33 10.35 8.31
C LEU A 172 5.91 10.69 9.75
N PRO A 173 6.76 11.39 10.53
CA PRO A 173 6.41 11.78 11.89
C PRO A 173 5.37 12.90 11.89
N VAL A 174 4.46 12.89 12.86
CA VAL A 174 3.48 13.99 13.08
C VAL A 174 4.07 15.14 13.90
N VAL A 175 5.20 14.91 14.56
CA VAL A 175 6.01 15.93 15.25
C VAL A 175 7.19 16.29 14.34
N PRO A 176 7.22 17.48 13.71
CA PRO A 176 8.24 17.85 12.72
C PRO A 176 9.68 17.78 13.25
N GLU A 177 9.87 18.00 14.55
CA GLU A 177 11.18 17.87 15.21
C GLU A 177 11.75 16.44 15.12
N GLY A 178 10.90 15.42 14.95
CA GLY A 178 11.33 14.04 14.72
C GLY A 178 12.15 13.86 13.44
N CYS A 179 12.05 14.77 12.46
CA CYS A 179 12.90 14.76 11.26
C CYS A 179 14.36 15.15 11.53
N LYS A 180 14.68 15.67 12.73
CA LYS A 180 16.02 16.14 13.12
C LYS A 180 16.64 15.31 14.25
N ALA A 181 15.88 14.38 14.82
CA ALA A 181 16.23 13.65 16.03
C ALA A 181 17.14 12.45 15.73
#